data_AF-A0A2E8SK44-F1
#
_entry.id   AF-A0A2E8SK44-F1
#
_cell.length_a   1.000
_cell.length_b   1.000
_cell.length_c   1.000
_cell.angle_alpha   90.00
_cell.angle_beta   90.00
_cell.angle_gamma   90.00
#
_symmetry.space_group_name_H-M   'P 1'
#
loop_
_entity.id
_entity.type
_entity.pdbx_description
1 polymer ?
#
loop_
_entity_poly.entity_id
_entity_poly.type
_entity_poly.pdbx_seq_one_letter_code
_entity_poly.pdbx_strand_id
1 'polypeptide(L)'
;MEVKKNKKDKNSKLYKYVVIYIGTVFMMISPFFIDSNGGKIGMLIGLALITIQTQKTKQYNLSLLNLVGFCGYLFSLIKNL
;
A
#
# COMPACT_ATOMS: atom_id res chain seq x y z
N MET A 1 4.88 -19.30 -30.69
CA MET A 1 5.34 -18.05 -30.01
C MET A 1 4.35 -17.59 -28.92
N GLU A 2 3.56 -18.49 -28.31
CA GLU A 2 2.44 -18.14 -27.40
C GLU A 2 2.80 -18.12 -25.90
N VAL A 3 3.92 -18.73 -25.50
CA VAL A 3 4.26 -18.93 -24.08
C VAL A 3 4.57 -17.60 -23.34
N LYS A 4 5.05 -16.57 -24.04
CA LYS A 4 5.43 -15.28 -23.41
C LYS A 4 4.26 -14.34 -23.09
N LYS A 5 3.11 -14.48 -23.76
CA LYS A 5 1.93 -13.61 -23.55
C LYS A 5 1.24 -13.89 -22.21
N ASN A 6 1.19 -15.15 -21.81
CA ASN A 6 0.45 -15.62 -20.63
C ASN A 6 1.11 -15.21 -19.29
N LYS A 7 2.45 -15.14 -19.24
CA LYS A 7 3.20 -14.74 -18.02
C LYS A 7 3.09 -13.24 -17.71
N LYS A 8 2.99 -12.41 -18.76
CA LYS A 8 2.84 -10.94 -18.64
C LYS A 8 1.46 -10.55 -18.09
N ASP A 9 0.40 -11.30 -18.49
CA ASP A 9 -0.97 -11.08 -18.04
C ASP A 9 -1.19 -11.48 -16.56
N LYS A 10 -0.67 -12.67 -16.16
CA LYS A 10 -0.76 -13.15 -14.77
C LYS A 10 -0.13 -12.19 -13.76
N ASN A 11 1.04 -11.65 -14.06
CA ASN A 11 1.70 -10.66 -13.20
C ASN A 11 0.87 -9.37 -13.07
N SER A 12 0.13 -8.98 -14.11
CA SER A 12 -0.74 -7.80 -14.05
C SER A 12 -1.98 -8.03 -13.19
N LYS A 13 -2.56 -9.24 -13.24
CA LYS A 13 -3.70 -9.63 -12.39
C LYS A 13 -3.29 -9.78 -10.94
N LEU A 14 -2.13 -10.38 -10.69
CA LEU A 14 -1.56 -10.50 -9.34
C LEU A 14 -1.25 -9.12 -8.74
N TYR A 15 -0.68 -8.21 -9.53
CA TYR A 15 -0.53 -6.80 -9.13
C TYR A 15 -1.89 -6.15 -8.80
N LYS A 16 -2.90 -6.32 -9.65
CA LYS A 16 -4.23 -5.75 -9.42
C LYS A 16 -4.88 -6.31 -8.14
N TYR A 17 -4.87 -7.61 -7.94
CA TYR A 17 -5.51 -8.22 -6.77
C TYR A 17 -4.74 -7.98 -5.47
N VAL A 18 -3.42 -8.13 -5.50
CA VAL A 18 -2.60 -8.01 -4.29
C VAL A 18 -2.32 -6.55 -3.96
N VAL A 19 -1.88 -5.74 -4.92
CA VAL A 19 -1.46 -4.37 -4.60
C VAL A 19 -2.65 -3.43 -4.48
N ILE A 20 -3.65 -3.57 -5.37
CA ILE A 20 -4.82 -2.68 -5.39
C ILE A 20 -5.84 -3.10 -4.34
N TYR A 21 -6.40 -4.31 -4.46
CA TYR A 21 -7.48 -4.73 -3.57
C TYR A 21 -7.04 -4.89 -2.11
N ILE A 22 -5.93 -5.60 -1.83
CA ILE A 22 -5.47 -5.77 -0.44
C ILE A 22 -5.02 -4.42 0.13
N GLY A 23 -4.30 -3.60 -0.64
CA GLY A 23 -3.88 -2.27 -0.20
C GLY A 23 -5.05 -1.37 0.20
N THR A 24 -6.14 -1.37 -0.58
CA THR A 24 -7.36 -0.62 -0.27
C THR A 24 -8.07 -1.14 0.98
N VAL A 25 -8.16 -2.47 1.16
CA VAL A 25 -8.76 -3.07 2.36
C VAL A 25 -7.96 -2.69 3.61
N PHE A 26 -6.64 -2.73 3.55
CA PHE A 26 -5.79 -2.26 4.65
C PHE A 26 -6.02 -0.78 4.95
N MET A 27 -6.11 0.08 3.94
CA MET A 27 -6.39 1.51 4.12
C MET A 27 -7.78 1.79 4.72
N MET A 28 -8.76 0.91 4.46
CA MET A 28 -10.10 1.05 5.02
C MET A 28 -10.17 0.56 6.47
N ILE A 29 -9.54 -0.57 6.79
CA ILE A 29 -9.65 -1.22 8.11
C ILE A 29 -8.66 -0.66 9.13
N SER A 30 -7.44 -0.35 8.70
CA SER A 30 -6.37 0.11 9.61
C SER A 30 -6.69 1.36 10.44
N PRO A 31 -7.38 2.41 9.94
CA PRO A 31 -7.68 3.58 10.75
C PRO A 31 -8.66 3.30 11.90
N PHE A 32 -9.47 2.25 11.82
CA PHE A 32 -10.34 1.83 12.93
C PHE A 32 -9.55 1.26 14.12
N PHE A 33 -8.33 0.79 13.88
CA PHE A 33 -7.46 0.20 14.90
C PHE A 33 -6.21 1.04 15.16
N ILE A 34 -6.22 2.33 14.78
CA ILE A 34 -5.03 3.20 14.75
C ILE A 34 -4.37 3.40 16.11
N ASP A 35 -5.13 3.30 17.20
CA ASP A 35 -4.61 3.39 18.56
C ASP A 35 -3.75 2.18 18.95
N SER A 36 -3.98 1.03 18.30
CA SER A 36 -3.20 -0.19 18.52
C SER A 36 -1.94 -0.23 17.62
N ASN A 37 -0.89 -0.90 18.10
CA ASN A 37 0.31 -1.15 17.29
C ASN A 37 -0.02 -1.93 16.00
N GLY A 38 -1.02 -2.82 16.04
CA GLY A 38 -1.49 -3.56 14.87
C GLY A 38 -2.08 -2.66 13.77
N GLY A 39 -2.89 -1.66 14.13
CA GLY A 39 -3.45 -0.71 13.16
C GLY A 39 -2.41 0.19 12.52
N LYS A 40 -1.38 0.62 13.27
CA LYS A 40 -0.25 1.41 12.74
C LYS A 40 0.57 0.61 11.72
N ILE A 41 0.84 -0.66 12.01
CA ILE A 41 1.52 -1.57 11.06
C ILE A 41 0.66 -1.79 9.82
N GLY A 42 -0.66 -2.01 10.00
CA GLY A 42 -1.61 -2.13 8.90
C GLY A 42 -1.62 -0.89 7.99
N MET A 43 -1.55 0.31 8.59
CA MET A 43 -1.48 1.57 7.86
C MET A 43 -0.18 1.70 7.06
N LEU A 44 0.97 1.32 7.63
CA LEU A 44 2.26 1.29 6.94
C LEU A 44 2.23 0.35 5.72
N ILE A 45 1.68 -0.85 5.88
CA ILE A 45 1.53 -1.82 4.78
C ILE A 45 0.58 -1.28 3.70
N GLY A 46 -0.56 -0.71 4.10
CA GLY A 46 -1.53 -0.09 3.19
C GLY A 46 -0.92 1.08 2.40
N LEU A 47 -0.17 1.96 3.06
CA LEU A 47 0.55 3.08 2.45
C LEU A 47 1.63 2.62 1.48
N ALA A 48 2.40 1.59 1.83
CA ALA A 48 3.40 1.01 0.93
C ALA A 48 2.74 0.44 -0.34
N LEU A 49 1.63 -0.28 -0.20
CA LEU A 49 0.88 -0.86 -1.33
C LEU A 49 0.24 0.22 -2.21
N ILE A 50 -0.41 1.25 -1.64
CA ILE A 50 -0.97 2.36 -2.42
C ILE A 50 0.14 3.19 -3.09
N THR A 51 1.32 3.33 -2.48
CA THR A 51 2.46 4.03 -3.10
C THR A 51 2.89 3.38 -4.41
N ILE A 52 2.84 2.05 -4.50
CA ILE A 52 3.12 1.32 -5.74
C ILE A 52 2.03 1.61 -6.81
N GLN A 53 0.78 1.84 -6.39
CA GLN A 53 -0.31 2.22 -7.30
C GLN A 53 -0.16 3.65 -7.81
N THR A 54 0.15 4.60 -6.92
CA THR A 54 0.27 6.02 -7.26
C THR A 54 1.45 6.32 -8.17
N GLN A 55 2.56 5.57 -8.02
CA GLN A 55 3.68 5.65 -8.97
C GLN A 55 3.28 5.18 -10.37
N LYS A 56 2.45 4.14 -10.47
CA LYS A 56 1.99 3.62 -11.76
C LYS A 56 1.00 4.55 -12.46
N THR A 57 0.18 5.28 -11.71
CA THR A 57 -0.75 6.29 -12.23
C THR A 57 -0.11 7.67 -12.42
N LYS A 58 1.21 7.81 -12.16
CA LYS A 58 1.96 9.09 -12.21
C LYS A 58 1.39 10.19 -11.31
N GLN A 59 0.71 9.82 -10.23
CA GLN A 59 0.16 10.76 -9.24
C GLN A 59 1.23 11.12 -8.19
N TYR A 60 2.23 11.89 -8.60
CA TYR A 60 3.39 12.22 -7.74
C TYR A 60 3.00 12.97 -6.46
N ASN A 61 2.00 13.85 -6.52
CA ASN A 61 1.49 14.54 -5.34
C ASN A 61 0.99 13.54 -4.27
N LEU A 62 0.19 12.56 -4.71
CA LEU A 62 -0.37 11.55 -3.83
C LEU A 62 0.69 10.56 -3.34
N SER A 63 1.71 10.27 -4.16
CA SER A 63 2.86 9.47 -3.72
C SER A 63 3.66 10.16 -2.62
N LEU A 64 3.85 11.48 -2.71
CA LEU A 64 4.56 12.25 -1.69
C LEU A 64 3.75 12.33 -0.39
N LEU A 65 2.44 12.53 -0.50
CA LEU A 65 1.54 12.49 0.66
C LEU A 65 1.57 11.12 1.36
N ASN A 66 1.55 10.03 0.59
CA ASN A 66 1.67 8.68 1.14
C ASN A 66 3.02 8.43 1.80
N LEU A 67 4.11 8.98 1.25
CA LEU A 67 5.44 8.90 1.87
C LEU A 67 5.48 9.64 3.22
N VAL A 68 4.97 10.87 3.26
CA VAL A 68 4.90 11.66 4.51
C VAL A 68 4.02 10.95 5.54
N GLY A 69 2.87 10.42 5.11
CA GLY A 69 2.00 9.59 5.95
C GLY A 69 2.72 8.35 6.49
N PHE A 70 3.48 7.65 5.65
CA PHE A 70 4.28 6.50 6.06
C PHE A 70 5.30 6.87 7.14
N CYS A 71 6.04 7.98 6.96
CA CYS A 71 6.96 8.49 7.98
C CYS A 71 6.24 8.85 9.29
N GLY A 72 5.05 9.45 9.21
CA GLY A 72 4.24 9.79 10.38
C GLY A 72 3.81 8.56 11.18
N TYR A 73 3.31 7.51 10.50
CA TYR A 73 2.96 6.25 11.17
C TYR A 73 4.18 5.50 11.68
N LEU A 74 5.32 5.57 10.99
CA LEU A 74 6.58 4.97 11.44
C LEU A 74 7.08 5.64 12.73
N PHE A 75 7.08 6.98 12.76
CA PHE A 75 7.43 7.75 13.97
C PHE A 75 6.47 7.48 15.12
N SER A 76 5.16 7.44 14.84
CA SER A 76 4.15 7.09 15.84
C SER A 76 4.37 5.70 16.43
N LEU A 77 4.77 4.73 15.60
CA LEU A 77 5.07 3.37 16.06
C LEU A 77 6.34 3.32 16.92
N ILE A 78 7.40 4.02 16.54
CA ILE A 78 8.64 4.12 17.34
C ILE A 78 8.36 4.80 18.68
N LYS A 79 7.51 5.84 18.71
CA LYS A 79 7.16 6.56 19.93
C LYS A 79 6.22 5.77 20.87
N ASN A 80 5.48 4.80 20.34
CA ASN A 80 4.55 3.97 21.11
C ASN A 80 5.14 2.63 21.56
N LEU A 81 6.40 2.37 21.19
CA LEU A 81 7.19 1.23 21.63
C LEU A 81 7.93 1.59 22.92
#